data_AF-A0A4Q3FA63-F1
#
_entry.id   AF-A0A4Q3FA63-F1
#
_cell.length_a   1.000
_cell.length_b   1.000
_cell.length_c   1.000
_cell.angle_alpha   90.00
_cell.angle_beta   90.00
_cell.angle_gamma   90.00
#
_symmetry.space_group_name_H-M   'P 1'
#
loop_
_entity.id
_entity.type
_entity.pdbx_description
1 polymer ?
#
loop_
_entity_poly.entity_id
_entity_poly.type
_entity_poly.pdbx_seq_one_letter_code
_entity_poly.pdbx_strand_id
1 'polypeptide(L)'
;MKPTRPKPRPTGMRRSVAPPHLVSTSRVTQEWRGSAAIGIATMRPRHWAKLTSASALAIILGCLPLRAETPLNTDATLGIPLPEQPELRLSDVAPPARAAQAASAHSADAEIVTGTVIPGNRLPAPAKQDAAAPLDRDEEPVTLDIPVVEMPATDPALTSAVKSPEPVEVAPQTGPLRTVEPLVPLPDVPKVVVEVPPGSEFSAAIAAALPDALMLRRLGERERNEIAAAYQANENRPFWVGAKGWNEAGKLIATQLGRAGEDGLRPNDYALPVFEASDKTKLAEADIRLSTIAVLYARDARGGRLNPRQLSKLITPTLYLPSATEVLSELAGATDAGAVLAAYNPPHEGYRRLKAKLAEMREHLDDTPLVRIPAGPALKLGMRDERVPLVRARLGLGPSEEPVFDRSTALALTDFQKKAGLPANGILSERTLAALGKPATARGEEDIVAQMERWRWLPPDLGTDHIIANIPEMRVRVIRSGKIVHETRAIVGKPDSATPIFSHKMDHVIVNPSWYVPPSILKKEFLPGLAADPEYAAKRGYVVTRTKGGGISVRQPPGERNALGWIKFMFPNEHAVYLHDTPNRRLFA
;
A
#
# COMPACT_ATOMS: atom_id res chain seq x y z
N MET A 1 9.40 9.41 -89.32
CA MET A 1 9.01 10.72 -88.76
C MET A 1 9.85 11.00 -87.51
N LYS A 2 10.51 12.17 -87.46
CA LYS A 2 11.13 12.80 -86.27
C LYS A 2 10.01 13.28 -85.29
N PRO A 3 10.26 13.80 -84.06
CA PRO A 3 11.41 13.64 -83.14
C PRO A 3 11.12 13.71 -81.59
N THR A 4 12.20 13.48 -80.80
CA THR A 4 12.70 14.23 -79.60
C THR A 4 12.06 14.22 -78.19
N ARG A 5 12.89 13.82 -77.21
CA ARG A 5 13.11 14.44 -75.87
C ARG A 5 14.10 15.63 -76.00
N PRO A 6 14.17 16.65 -75.10
CA PRO A 6 15.09 16.61 -73.91
C PRO A 6 14.74 17.51 -72.66
N LYS A 7 15.62 17.44 -71.63
CA LYS A 7 15.75 18.09 -70.28
C LYS A 7 16.03 19.65 -70.31
N PRO A 8 16.62 20.36 -69.28
CA PRO A 8 16.38 20.65 -67.83
C PRO A 8 16.45 22.19 -67.41
N ARG A 9 16.46 22.49 -66.08
CA ARG A 9 16.70 23.74 -65.23
C ARG A 9 17.42 25.01 -65.79
N PRO A 10 17.24 26.21 -65.16
CA PRO A 10 18.26 26.91 -64.30
C PRO A 10 17.67 27.69 -63.05
N THR A 11 18.26 27.84 -61.84
CA THR A 11 19.37 28.66 -61.23
C THR A 11 19.16 30.18 -61.00
N GLY A 12 19.46 30.65 -59.76
CA GLY A 12 19.89 32.02 -59.34
C GLY A 12 18.79 32.94 -58.78
N MET A 13 18.93 33.84 -57.78
CA MET A 13 20.11 34.47 -57.14
C MET A 13 19.68 35.24 -55.84
N ARG A 14 20.68 35.60 -55.00
CA ARG A 14 20.68 36.21 -53.66
C ARG A 14 20.17 37.67 -53.57
N ARG A 15 19.77 38.12 -52.35
CA ARG A 15 20.38 39.28 -51.63
C ARG A 15 19.92 39.41 -50.16
N SER A 16 20.89 39.74 -49.29
CA SER A 16 20.79 40.08 -47.87
C SER A 16 20.29 41.50 -47.62
N VAL A 17 19.73 41.80 -46.45
CA VAL A 17 20.09 42.92 -45.53
C VAL A 17 19.39 42.68 -44.17
N ALA A 18 20.10 42.93 -43.07
CA ALA A 18 19.61 43.03 -41.69
C ALA A 18 19.80 44.48 -41.17
N PRO A 19 19.49 44.81 -39.90
CA PRO A 19 18.19 45.00 -39.21
C PRO A 19 18.04 46.52 -38.80
N PRO A 20 17.21 47.02 -37.82
CA PRO A 20 17.37 46.74 -36.37
C PRO A 20 16.17 47.01 -35.39
N HIS A 21 16.43 46.73 -34.09
CA HIS A 21 15.93 47.31 -32.81
C HIS A 21 14.51 47.10 -32.22
N LEU A 22 14.50 46.40 -31.06
CA LEU A 22 13.91 46.69 -29.73
C LEU A 22 12.90 47.85 -29.56
N VAL A 23 11.81 47.61 -28.80
CA VAL A 23 11.45 48.34 -27.54
C VAL A 23 10.37 47.56 -26.75
N SER A 24 10.52 47.59 -25.42
CA SER A 24 9.73 47.03 -24.32
C SER A 24 8.69 48.03 -23.77
N THR A 25 7.87 47.59 -22.79
CA THR A 25 6.96 48.30 -21.83
C THR A 25 5.46 48.04 -22.12
N SER A 26 4.54 47.84 -21.17
CA SER A 26 4.53 47.94 -19.69
C SER A 26 3.23 47.34 -19.12
N ARG A 27 3.30 46.85 -17.86
CA ARG A 27 2.16 46.60 -16.95
C ARG A 27 1.41 47.91 -16.65
N VAL A 28 0.09 47.86 -16.40
CA VAL A 28 -0.60 48.59 -15.31
C VAL A 28 -1.90 47.88 -14.90
N THR A 29 -2.05 47.76 -13.58
CA THR A 29 -3.18 47.37 -12.73
C THR A 29 -4.23 48.48 -12.57
N GLN A 30 -5.52 48.18 -12.41
CA GLN A 30 -6.36 48.91 -11.44
C GLN A 30 -7.69 48.21 -11.11
N GLU A 31 -7.94 48.06 -9.81
CA GLU A 31 -9.24 47.84 -9.16
C GLU A 31 -10.16 49.06 -9.37
N TRP A 32 -11.48 48.89 -9.24
CA TRP A 32 -12.35 49.76 -8.42
C TRP A 32 -13.73 49.13 -8.19
N ARG A 33 -14.31 49.45 -7.02
CA ARG A 33 -15.57 48.96 -6.43
C ARG A 33 -16.81 49.68 -6.99
N GLY A 34 -17.98 49.06 -6.88
CA GLY A 34 -19.28 49.75 -6.94
C GLY A 34 -20.49 48.81 -6.82
N SER A 35 -21.29 49.00 -5.77
CA SER A 35 -22.49 48.21 -5.39
C SER A 35 -23.80 48.68 -6.04
N ALA A 36 -24.77 47.74 -6.03
CA ALA A 36 -26.23 47.88 -5.91
C ALA A 36 -27.09 48.26 -7.14
N ALA A 37 -28.00 47.36 -7.57
CA ALA A 37 -29.42 47.36 -7.16
C ALA A 37 -30.31 46.41 -8.03
N ILE A 38 -31.07 45.56 -7.33
CA ILE A 38 -32.51 45.23 -7.50
C ILE A 38 -33.05 44.79 -8.88
N GLY A 39 -33.54 43.55 -8.92
CA GLY A 39 -34.52 43.06 -9.90
C GLY A 39 -35.33 41.90 -9.33
N ILE A 40 -36.56 42.18 -8.89
CA ILE A 40 -37.56 41.24 -8.37
C ILE A 40 -38.30 40.60 -9.55
N ALA A 41 -38.48 39.28 -9.55
CA ALA A 41 -39.56 38.62 -10.28
C ALA A 41 -40.03 37.36 -9.53
N THR A 42 -41.35 37.31 -9.32
CA THR A 42 -42.13 36.37 -8.51
C THR A 42 -42.93 35.39 -9.40
N MET A 43 -43.45 34.33 -8.76
CA MET A 43 -44.44 33.29 -9.20
C MET A 43 -43.86 31.94 -9.62
N ARG A 44 -44.43 30.77 -9.27
CA ARG A 44 -45.38 30.26 -8.23
C ARG A 44 -45.30 28.71 -8.29
N PRO A 45 -45.66 27.96 -7.22
CA PRO A 45 -45.47 26.51 -7.12
C PRO A 45 -46.71 25.70 -7.56
N ARG A 46 -46.51 24.42 -7.92
CA ARG A 46 -47.60 23.45 -8.18
C ARG A 46 -47.65 22.36 -7.10
N HIS A 47 -48.83 22.23 -6.50
CA HIS A 47 -49.32 21.22 -5.56
C HIS A 47 -49.46 19.83 -6.18
N TRP A 48 -49.36 18.74 -5.39
CA TRP A 48 -50.24 17.54 -5.32
C TRP A 48 -49.96 16.83 -3.95
N ALA A 49 -50.81 17.02 -2.93
CA ALA A 49 -51.79 16.06 -2.35
C ALA A 49 -51.18 14.77 -1.73
N LYS A 50 -50.99 14.69 -0.39
CA LYS A 50 -51.88 14.14 0.66
C LYS A 50 -52.39 12.71 0.43
N LEU A 51 -51.97 11.77 1.29
CA LEU A 51 -52.77 10.66 1.80
C LEU A 51 -52.25 10.26 3.19
N THR A 52 -53.03 10.63 4.20
CA THR A 52 -52.98 10.16 5.59
C THR A 52 -53.95 8.98 5.73
N SER A 53 -53.57 7.94 6.46
CA SER A 53 -54.56 7.15 7.21
C SER A 53 -53.95 6.61 8.49
N ALA A 54 -54.66 6.90 9.58
CA ALA A 54 -54.39 6.50 10.94
C ALA A 54 -55.08 5.16 11.23
N SER A 55 -54.53 4.40 12.19
CA SER A 55 -55.30 3.51 13.04
C SER A 55 -54.55 3.32 14.35
N ALA A 56 -55.12 3.89 15.41
CA ALA A 56 -54.82 3.59 16.79
C ALA A 56 -55.92 2.66 17.31
N LEU A 57 -55.57 1.67 18.13
CA LEU A 57 -56.48 1.15 19.15
C LEU A 57 -55.66 0.72 20.38
N ALA A 58 -56.03 1.29 21.52
CA ALA A 58 -55.52 1.01 22.85
C ALA A 58 -56.47 0.06 23.59
N ILE A 59 -55.95 -0.78 24.49
CA ILE A 59 -56.68 -1.28 25.66
C ILE A 59 -55.71 -1.27 26.86
N ILE A 60 -56.23 -0.81 28.00
CA ILE A 60 -55.56 -0.52 29.27
C ILE A 60 -56.07 -1.51 30.35
N LEU A 61 -55.21 -1.80 31.34
CA LEU A 61 -55.46 -1.73 32.81
C LEU A 61 -55.36 -3.05 33.61
N GLY A 62 -54.58 -2.99 34.71
CA GLY A 62 -54.59 -3.94 35.83
C GLY A 62 -53.41 -3.76 36.79
N CYS A 63 -53.61 -3.02 37.89
CA CYS A 63 -52.64 -2.76 38.97
C CYS A 63 -52.78 -3.75 40.16
N LEU A 64 -51.64 -3.99 40.85
CA LEU A 64 -51.40 -4.11 42.32
C LEU A 64 -50.50 -5.32 42.74
N PRO A 65 -49.76 -5.23 43.87
CA PRO A 65 -48.38 -5.70 44.00
C PRO A 65 -48.20 -6.85 44.99
N LEU A 66 -47.15 -7.67 44.84
CA LEU A 66 -46.60 -8.47 45.94
C LEU A 66 -45.12 -8.82 45.75
N ARG A 67 -44.35 -8.44 46.78
CA ARG A 67 -43.17 -9.05 47.43
C ARG A 67 -41.99 -9.57 46.59
N ALA A 68 -40.82 -9.09 47.01
CA ALA A 68 -39.48 -9.39 46.51
C ALA A 68 -39.07 -10.85 46.72
N GLU A 69 -38.57 -11.46 45.64
CA GLU A 69 -37.60 -12.55 45.66
C GLU A 69 -36.40 -12.11 44.79
N THR A 70 -35.20 -12.31 45.31
CA THR A 70 -33.92 -12.05 44.63
C THR A 70 -33.82 -12.86 43.33
N PRO A 71 -33.57 -12.25 42.15
CA PRO A 71 -33.45 -13.03 40.93
C PRO A 71 -32.08 -13.73 40.87
N LEU A 72 -32.10 -15.05 40.74
CA LEU A 72 -30.98 -15.79 40.15
C LEU A 72 -30.72 -15.27 38.74
N ASN A 73 -29.45 -15.07 38.42
CA ASN A 73 -29.00 -14.54 37.13
C ASN A 73 -29.01 -15.67 36.08
N THR A 74 -30.12 -15.84 35.35
CA THR A 74 -30.24 -16.79 34.24
C THR A 74 -30.76 -16.10 32.97
N ASP A 75 -30.11 -16.36 31.83
CA ASP A 75 -30.54 -15.91 30.50
C ASP A 75 -31.76 -16.73 30.01
N ALA A 76 -32.84 -16.05 29.64
CA ALA A 76 -34.13 -16.64 29.26
C ALA A 76 -34.15 -17.33 27.88
N THR A 77 -33.01 -17.47 27.21
CA THR A 77 -32.96 -18.10 25.87
C THR A 77 -32.17 -19.43 25.83
N LEU A 78 -31.35 -19.74 26.84
CA LEU A 78 -30.43 -20.90 26.77
C LEU A 78 -30.25 -21.72 28.07
N GLY A 79 -30.82 -21.33 29.22
CA GLY A 79 -30.90 -22.20 30.40
C GLY A 79 -29.58 -22.70 31.02
N ILE A 80 -28.46 -22.00 30.79
CA ILE A 80 -27.16 -22.32 31.39
C ILE A 80 -26.73 -21.18 32.35
N PRO A 81 -26.24 -21.46 33.56
CA PRO A 81 -25.76 -20.43 34.48
C PRO A 81 -24.49 -19.75 33.97
N LEU A 82 -24.42 -18.42 34.12
CA LEU A 82 -23.21 -17.64 33.86
C LEU A 82 -22.15 -17.96 34.93
N PRO A 83 -20.86 -18.09 34.57
CA PRO A 83 -19.81 -18.28 35.57
C PRO A 83 -19.70 -17.05 36.49
N GLU A 84 -19.55 -17.28 37.79
CA GLU A 84 -19.38 -16.22 38.79
C GLU A 84 -18.13 -15.39 38.48
N GLN A 85 -18.32 -14.06 38.45
CA GLN A 85 -17.21 -13.11 38.33
C GLN A 85 -16.44 -13.09 39.67
N PRO A 86 -15.10 -13.13 39.68
CA PRO A 86 -14.35 -13.01 40.92
C PRO A 86 -14.55 -11.62 41.55
N GLU A 87 -14.99 -11.57 42.81
CA GLU A 87 -15.03 -10.34 43.59
C GLU A 87 -13.60 -9.78 43.78
N LEU A 88 -13.41 -8.51 43.42
CA LEU A 88 -12.22 -7.74 43.76
C LEU A 88 -12.16 -7.53 45.28
N ARG A 89 -11.35 -8.33 45.97
CA ARG A 89 -10.99 -8.07 47.38
C ARG A 89 -9.83 -7.09 47.44
N LEU A 90 -10.11 -5.85 47.84
CA LEU A 90 -9.10 -4.89 48.26
C LEU A 90 -8.56 -5.33 49.62
N SER A 91 -7.28 -5.68 49.69
CA SER A 91 -6.56 -5.94 50.94
C SER A 91 -6.18 -4.63 51.61
N ASP A 92 -6.63 -4.43 52.85
CA ASP A 92 -6.28 -3.31 53.71
C ASP A 92 -4.77 -3.28 53.98
N VAL A 93 -4.06 -2.31 53.41
CA VAL A 93 -2.70 -1.97 53.79
C VAL A 93 -2.72 -0.63 54.52
N ALA A 94 -2.29 -0.65 55.78
CA ALA A 94 -2.19 0.50 56.66
C ALA A 94 -1.20 1.57 56.10
N PRO A 95 -1.48 2.87 56.26
CA PRO A 95 -0.61 3.92 55.73
C PRO A 95 0.63 4.12 56.63
N PRO A 96 1.83 4.38 56.07
CA PRO A 96 2.98 4.73 56.87
C PRO A 96 2.89 6.16 57.43
N ALA A 97 3.53 6.34 58.58
CA ALA A 97 3.42 7.49 59.47
C ALA A 97 3.91 8.82 58.88
N ARG A 98 3.23 9.90 59.31
CA ARG A 98 3.60 11.31 59.13
C ARG A 98 4.98 11.62 59.73
N ALA A 99 5.86 12.21 58.92
CA ALA A 99 6.88 13.14 59.40
C ALA A 99 6.57 14.53 58.82
N ALA A 100 6.37 15.51 59.70
CA ALA A 100 6.05 16.88 59.37
C ALA A 100 7.32 17.72 59.23
N GLN A 101 7.44 18.50 58.14
CA GLN A 101 8.03 19.84 58.19
C GLN A 101 7.59 20.67 56.96
N ALA A 102 7.42 21.97 57.21
CA ALA A 102 6.48 22.87 56.57
C ALA A 102 7.01 23.60 55.31
N ALA A 103 6.11 23.98 54.39
CA ALA A 103 5.89 25.39 53.97
C ALA A 103 4.96 25.55 52.74
N SER A 104 4.08 26.55 52.87
CA SER A 104 3.28 27.31 51.88
C SER A 104 2.28 26.60 50.95
N ALA A 105 1.01 26.91 51.20
CA ALA A 105 -0.15 26.64 50.37
C ALA A 105 -0.19 27.52 49.12
N HIS A 106 -0.57 26.92 47.98
CA HIS A 106 -1.35 27.58 46.92
C HIS A 106 -2.20 26.53 46.20
N SER A 107 -3.49 26.48 46.55
CA SER A 107 -4.56 25.87 45.76
C SER A 107 -4.95 26.83 44.64
N ALA A 108 -4.99 26.35 43.40
CA ALA A 108 -5.67 27.04 42.30
C ALA A 108 -6.73 26.11 41.73
N ASP A 109 -7.98 26.38 42.12
CA ASP A 109 -9.20 25.78 41.62
C ASP A 109 -9.37 26.03 40.12
N ALA A 110 -9.83 25.02 39.38
CA ALA A 110 -10.25 25.15 38.00
C ALA A 110 -11.69 25.71 37.97
N GLU A 111 -11.81 26.96 37.53
CA GLU A 111 -13.05 27.74 37.53
C GLU A 111 -14.01 27.27 36.42
N ILE A 112 -15.23 26.88 36.81
CA ILE A 112 -16.39 26.71 35.92
C ILE A 112 -16.94 28.11 35.65
N VAL A 113 -16.74 28.66 34.45
CA VAL A 113 -17.21 30.01 34.13
C VAL A 113 -18.51 29.96 33.30
N THR A 114 -19.63 30.25 33.96
CA THR A 114 -20.86 30.80 33.36
C THR A 114 -20.66 32.30 33.08
N GLY A 115 -20.95 32.76 31.87
CA GLY A 115 -20.35 33.98 31.28
C GLY A 115 -20.86 35.36 31.74
N THR A 116 -20.14 36.40 31.29
CA THR A 116 -20.61 37.68 30.71
C THR A 116 -19.38 38.45 30.18
N VAL A 117 -19.48 39.16 29.06
CA VAL A 117 -18.37 39.86 28.36
C VAL A 117 -18.36 41.36 28.71
N ILE A 118 -17.18 41.94 29.01
CA ILE A 118 -16.88 43.38 28.89
C ILE A 118 -15.43 43.54 28.35
N PRO A 119 -15.15 44.47 27.40
CA PRO A 119 -13.87 44.54 26.70
C PRO A 119 -12.88 45.50 27.38
N GLY A 120 -11.59 45.15 27.43
CA GLY A 120 -10.54 46.09 27.86
C GLY A 120 -9.12 45.52 27.96
N ASN A 121 -8.27 46.02 27.07
CA ASN A 121 -6.82 46.23 27.20
C ASN A 121 -5.77 45.11 27.01
N ARG A 122 -5.04 45.29 25.90
CA ARG A 122 -3.59 45.18 25.64
C ARG A 122 -2.78 43.99 26.19
N LEU A 123 -2.32 43.18 25.23
CA LEU A 123 -1.24 42.19 25.32
C LEU A 123 0.15 42.84 25.53
N PRO A 124 1.05 42.20 26.29
CA PRO A 124 2.49 42.23 26.03
C PRO A 124 2.96 40.99 25.25
N ALA A 125 4.01 41.18 24.46
CA ALA A 125 4.63 40.23 23.53
C ALA A 125 5.35 39.05 24.23
N PRO A 126 5.58 37.91 23.54
CA PRO A 126 6.23 36.75 24.13
C PRO A 126 7.75 36.91 24.21
N ALA A 127 8.32 36.60 25.37
CA ALA A 127 9.75 36.38 25.52
C ALA A 127 10.15 35.02 24.91
N LYS A 128 11.25 35.02 24.16
CA LYS A 128 11.94 33.83 23.65
C LYS A 128 12.56 33.07 24.83
N GLN A 129 12.46 31.75 24.82
CA GLN A 129 13.38 30.88 25.55
C GLN A 129 13.78 29.68 24.69
N ASP A 130 15.09 29.49 24.66
CA ASP A 130 15.85 28.59 23.80
C ASP A 130 15.72 27.12 24.21
N ALA A 131 15.88 26.27 23.20
CA ALA A 131 16.03 24.83 23.33
C ALA A 131 17.43 24.49 23.87
N ALA A 132 17.50 23.72 24.97
CA ALA A 132 18.48 22.65 25.22
C ALA A 132 18.40 22.19 26.68
N ALA A 133 17.89 20.98 26.92
CA ALA A 133 18.29 20.16 28.07
C ALA A 133 18.07 18.66 27.72
N PRO A 134 19.01 17.75 28.03
CA PRO A 134 18.91 16.33 27.72
C PRO A 134 17.95 15.63 28.68
N LEU A 135 17.20 14.64 28.18
CA LEU A 135 16.42 13.73 29.01
C LEU A 135 17.26 12.47 29.26
N ASP A 136 17.77 12.33 30.49
CA ASP A 136 18.17 11.03 31.03
C ASP A 136 16.93 10.14 31.14
N ARG A 137 16.98 8.94 30.57
CA ARG A 137 16.00 7.87 30.79
C ARG A 137 16.69 6.53 30.85
N ASP A 138 17.10 6.15 32.05
CA ASP A 138 17.08 4.76 32.47
C ASP A 138 15.66 4.46 32.98
N GLU A 139 14.83 3.84 32.15
CA GLU A 139 13.57 3.22 32.59
C GLU A 139 13.66 1.72 32.29
N GLU A 140 13.73 0.91 33.35
CA GLU A 140 13.60 -0.55 33.27
C GLU A 140 12.21 -0.94 32.71
N PRO A 141 12.10 -2.02 31.91
CA PRO A 141 10.84 -2.41 31.30
C PRO A 141 9.83 -2.89 32.36
N VAL A 142 8.67 -2.23 32.40
CA VAL A 142 7.50 -2.68 33.17
C VAL A 142 7.03 -4.02 32.62
N THR A 143 7.18 -5.08 33.41
CA THR A 143 6.67 -6.42 33.14
C THR A 143 5.21 -6.50 33.62
N LEU A 144 4.29 -6.88 32.75
CA LEU A 144 2.92 -7.22 33.12
C LEU A 144 2.87 -8.72 33.46
N ASP A 145 2.66 -9.05 34.74
CA ASP A 145 2.44 -10.42 35.19
C ASP A 145 1.09 -10.94 34.69
N ILE A 146 1.12 -11.66 33.59
CA ILE A 146 -0.01 -12.45 33.08
C ILE A 146 0.14 -13.87 33.65
N PRO A 147 -0.78 -14.37 34.49
CA PRO A 147 -0.69 -15.73 35.00
C PRO A 147 -0.78 -16.74 33.85
N VAL A 148 0.12 -17.71 33.86
CA VAL A 148 0.15 -18.83 32.90
C VAL A 148 -1.09 -19.70 33.15
N VAL A 149 -1.96 -19.81 32.15
CA VAL A 149 -3.03 -20.80 32.14
C VAL A 149 -2.42 -22.14 31.75
N GLU A 150 -2.36 -23.08 32.69
CA GLU A 150 -1.97 -24.47 32.41
C GLU A 150 -3.04 -25.14 31.53
N MET A 151 -2.63 -25.57 30.34
CA MET A 151 -3.42 -26.47 29.51
C MET A 151 -3.20 -27.92 29.96
N PRO A 152 -4.22 -28.80 29.91
CA PRO A 152 -4.05 -30.21 30.28
C PRO A 152 -3.05 -30.91 29.34
N ALA A 153 -2.27 -31.82 29.91
CA ALA A 153 -1.19 -32.54 29.23
C ALA A 153 -1.68 -33.34 28.01
N THR A 154 -0.94 -33.21 26.90
CA THR A 154 -1.11 -34.02 25.68
C THR A 154 -0.49 -35.41 25.84
N ASP A 155 -1.23 -36.41 25.36
CA ASP A 155 -0.91 -37.85 25.30
C ASP A 155 0.52 -38.15 24.77
N PRO A 156 1.36 -38.92 25.49
CA PRO A 156 2.76 -39.18 25.14
C PRO A 156 2.98 -40.13 23.94
N ALA A 157 1.94 -40.56 23.22
CA ALA A 157 2.08 -41.52 22.11
C ALA A 157 2.60 -40.96 20.76
N LEU A 158 2.99 -39.69 20.65
CA LEU A 158 3.44 -39.10 19.37
C LEU A 158 4.72 -38.27 19.53
N THR A 159 5.85 -38.91 19.89
CA THR A 159 7.18 -38.33 19.70
C THR A 159 8.19 -39.39 19.25
N SER A 160 8.69 -39.25 18.01
CA SER A 160 9.88 -39.96 17.52
C SER A 160 11.02 -38.97 17.38
N ALA A 161 12.13 -39.29 18.03
CA ALA A 161 13.33 -38.49 18.19
C ALA A 161 14.13 -38.25 16.90
N VAL A 162 14.69 -37.05 16.75
CA VAL A 162 15.91 -36.81 15.96
C VAL A 162 16.80 -35.79 16.70
N LYS A 163 18.05 -36.20 16.94
CA LYS A 163 19.15 -35.43 17.56
C LYS A 163 19.70 -34.37 16.59
N SER A 164 19.95 -33.16 17.08
CA SER A 164 20.78 -32.14 16.43
C SER A 164 22.22 -32.17 16.99
N PRO A 165 23.28 -31.99 16.16
CA PRO A 165 24.66 -31.86 16.63
C PRO A 165 25.06 -30.41 16.98
N GLU A 166 26.06 -30.30 17.86
CA GLU A 166 26.67 -29.07 18.42
C GLU A 166 27.54 -28.28 17.42
N PRO A 167 27.79 -26.98 17.66
CA PRO A 167 28.60 -26.12 16.80
C PRO A 167 30.10 -26.13 17.15
N VAL A 168 30.95 -26.09 16.13
CA VAL A 168 32.42 -25.98 16.25
C VAL A 168 32.86 -24.53 16.04
N GLU A 169 33.66 -24.03 16.98
CA GLU A 169 34.29 -22.72 17.04
C GLU A 169 35.64 -22.74 16.30
N VAL A 170 35.95 -21.70 15.50
CA VAL A 170 37.26 -21.57 14.80
C VAL A 170 37.90 -20.22 15.15
N ALA A 171 39.08 -20.29 15.76
CA ALA A 171 39.93 -19.16 16.14
C ALA A 171 40.79 -18.63 14.98
N PRO A 172 41.20 -17.34 15.00
CA PRO A 172 41.99 -16.71 13.94
C PRO A 172 43.50 -16.97 14.12
N GLN A 173 44.23 -17.17 13.03
CA GLN A 173 45.70 -17.22 13.03
C GLN A 173 46.30 -16.02 12.30
N THR A 174 47.11 -15.26 13.04
CA THR A 174 48.01 -14.21 12.58
C THR A 174 49.45 -14.76 12.59
N GLY A 175 50.20 -14.54 11.51
CA GLY A 175 51.62 -14.86 11.42
C GLY A 175 52.39 -13.77 10.65
N PRO A 176 53.58 -13.31 11.13
CA PRO A 176 54.26 -12.15 10.57
C PRO A 176 55.23 -12.45 9.41
N LEU A 177 55.49 -11.38 8.66
CA LEU A 177 56.40 -11.21 7.53
C LEU A 177 57.85 -11.64 7.83
N ARG A 178 58.53 -12.23 6.84
CA ARG A 178 60.00 -12.30 6.77
C ARG A 178 60.53 -11.65 5.50
N THR A 179 61.50 -10.78 5.73
CA THR A 179 62.28 -10.01 4.76
C THR A 179 63.53 -10.76 4.27
N VAL A 180 63.88 -10.38 3.04
CA VAL A 180 64.92 -10.69 2.04
C VAL A 180 66.39 -10.69 2.50
N GLU A 181 67.27 -11.44 1.80
CA GLU A 181 68.61 -11.00 1.33
C GLU A 181 69.08 -11.77 0.04
N PRO A 182 70.03 -11.27 -0.79
CA PRO A 182 69.85 -11.13 -2.26
C PRO A 182 70.96 -11.66 -3.23
N LEU A 183 70.62 -11.57 -4.54
CA LEU A 183 71.43 -11.35 -5.79
C LEU A 183 72.41 -12.47 -6.24
N VAL A 184 72.61 -12.89 -7.51
CA VAL A 184 72.47 -12.42 -8.94
C VAL A 184 72.53 -13.72 -9.82
N PRO A 185 72.24 -13.83 -11.15
CA PRO A 185 72.21 -12.81 -12.21
C PRO A 185 71.04 -12.83 -13.20
N LEU A 186 70.88 -11.72 -13.93
CA LEU A 186 69.97 -11.57 -15.06
C LEU A 186 70.50 -12.35 -16.27
N PRO A 187 69.64 -13.16 -16.91
CA PRO A 187 69.54 -13.05 -18.36
C PRO A 187 68.11 -13.12 -18.90
N ASP A 188 68.00 -12.54 -20.09
CA ASP A 188 66.90 -12.49 -21.04
C ASP A 188 65.59 -11.84 -20.58
N VAL A 189 65.39 -10.62 -21.10
CA VAL A 189 64.13 -9.88 -21.05
C VAL A 189 63.05 -10.78 -21.66
N PRO A 190 62.10 -11.31 -20.87
CA PRO A 190 60.94 -11.95 -21.44
C PRO A 190 60.18 -10.86 -22.18
N LYS A 191 59.66 -11.15 -23.39
CA LYS A 191 58.55 -10.37 -23.93
C LYS A 191 57.50 -10.30 -22.83
N VAL A 192 57.34 -9.12 -22.22
CA VAL A 192 56.19 -8.83 -21.37
C VAL A 192 55.00 -8.83 -22.32
N VAL A 193 54.45 -10.02 -22.57
CA VAL A 193 53.05 -10.15 -22.89
C VAL A 193 52.37 -9.64 -21.64
N VAL A 194 51.99 -8.37 -21.65
CA VAL A 194 51.02 -7.87 -20.67
C VAL A 194 49.82 -8.76 -20.87
N GLU A 195 49.63 -9.75 -20.00
CA GLU A 195 48.35 -10.43 -19.87
C GLU A 195 47.36 -9.36 -19.41
N VAL A 196 46.79 -8.70 -20.41
CA VAL A 196 45.61 -7.86 -20.30
C VAL A 196 44.61 -8.70 -19.48
N PRO A 197 44.26 -8.27 -18.25
CA PRO A 197 43.34 -9.05 -17.42
C PRO A 197 42.09 -9.39 -18.23
N PRO A 198 41.56 -10.63 -18.14
CA PRO A 198 40.38 -11.01 -18.89
C PRO A 198 39.28 -9.95 -18.75
N GLY A 199 38.85 -9.36 -19.87
CA GLY A 199 37.79 -8.35 -19.92
C GLY A 199 38.22 -6.90 -20.12
N SER A 200 39.50 -6.50 -19.96
CA SER A 200 39.87 -5.09 -20.16
C SER A 200 39.93 -4.67 -21.64
N GLU A 201 39.79 -5.61 -22.56
CA GLU A 201 39.56 -5.34 -23.99
C GLU A 201 38.19 -4.69 -24.27
N PHE A 202 37.24 -4.80 -23.33
CA PHE A 202 35.92 -4.18 -23.41
C PHE A 202 35.83 -2.85 -22.66
N SER A 203 36.79 -2.52 -21.79
CA SER A 203 36.72 -1.35 -20.91
C SER A 203 36.54 -0.02 -21.65
N ALA A 204 37.24 0.17 -22.77
CA ALA A 204 37.10 1.37 -23.59
C ALA A 204 35.72 1.45 -24.28
N ALA A 205 35.19 0.32 -24.75
CA ALA A 205 33.89 0.26 -25.39
C ALA A 205 32.75 0.49 -24.38
N ILE A 206 32.86 -0.08 -23.18
CA ILE A 206 31.91 0.15 -22.08
C ILE A 206 31.92 1.62 -21.67
N ALA A 207 33.10 2.21 -21.46
CA ALA A 207 33.21 3.63 -21.11
C ALA A 207 32.57 4.55 -22.15
N ALA A 208 32.71 4.24 -23.44
CA ALA A 208 32.12 5.00 -24.53
C ALA A 208 30.59 4.82 -24.64
N ALA A 209 30.08 3.61 -24.38
CA ALA A 209 28.65 3.28 -24.53
C ALA A 209 27.80 3.65 -23.30
N LEU A 210 28.41 3.85 -22.13
CA LEU A 210 27.73 4.03 -20.84
C LEU A 210 26.62 5.13 -20.85
N PRO A 211 26.84 6.34 -21.39
CA PRO A 211 25.81 7.39 -21.36
C PRO A 211 24.53 7.00 -22.12
N ASP A 212 24.66 6.35 -23.27
CA ASP A 212 23.54 6.02 -24.16
C ASP A 212 22.87 4.70 -23.77
N ALA A 213 23.65 3.70 -23.36
CA ALA A 213 23.14 2.36 -23.02
C ALA A 213 22.32 2.33 -21.72
N LEU A 214 22.48 3.33 -20.84
CA LEU A 214 21.71 3.48 -19.60
C LEU A 214 20.31 4.09 -19.81
N MET A 215 19.98 4.53 -21.02
CA MET A 215 18.72 5.22 -21.31
C MET A 215 17.54 4.25 -21.38
N LEU A 216 17.05 3.86 -20.20
CA LEU A 216 15.80 3.12 -20.02
C LEU A 216 14.74 4.02 -19.37
N ARG A 217 13.61 4.24 -20.06
CA ARG A 217 12.56 5.22 -19.67
C ARG A 217 12.09 5.11 -18.21
N ARG A 218 12.09 3.91 -17.64
CA ARG A 218 11.61 3.64 -16.28
C ARG A 218 12.70 3.71 -15.21
N LEU A 219 13.96 3.88 -15.60
CA LEU A 219 15.08 4.03 -14.69
C LEU A 219 15.33 5.53 -14.43
N GLY A 220 15.37 5.95 -13.17
CA GLY A 220 15.59 7.34 -12.79
C GLY A 220 17.04 7.78 -12.98
N GLU A 221 17.29 9.08 -12.81
CA GLU A 221 18.64 9.65 -12.92
C GLU A 221 19.58 9.10 -11.85
N ARG A 222 19.08 8.97 -10.62
CA ARG A 222 19.82 8.38 -9.50
C ARG A 222 20.32 6.98 -9.85
N GLU A 223 19.43 6.10 -10.30
CA GLU A 223 19.80 4.71 -10.60
C GLU A 223 20.77 4.64 -11.80
N ARG A 224 20.59 5.47 -12.84
CA ARG A 224 21.56 5.55 -13.95
C ARG A 224 22.95 5.96 -13.46
N ASN A 225 23.02 6.95 -12.57
CA ASN A 225 24.29 7.41 -12.00
C ASN A 225 24.94 6.34 -11.11
N GLU A 226 24.15 5.61 -10.32
CA GLU A 226 24.63 4.50 -9.49
C GLU A 226 25.18 3.34 -10.36
N ILE A 227 24.50 2.97 -11.46
CA ILE A 227 25.03 1.98 -12.41
C ILE A 227 26.33 2.48 -13.03
N ALA A 228 26.38 3.73 -13.51
CA ALA A 228 27.58 4.29 -14.09
C ALA A 228 28.76 4.28 -13.11
N ALA A 229 28.51 4.65 -11.85
CA ALA A 229 29.51 4.60 -10.78
C ALA A 229 29.99 3.17 -10.50
N ALA A 230 29.11 2.16 -10.54
CA ALA A 230 29.50 0.77 -10.38
C ALA A 230 30.45 0.28 -11.50
N TYR A 231 30.18 0.66 -12.76
CA TYR A 231 31.09 0.38 -13.88
C TYR A 231 32.43 1.09 -13.73
N GLN A 232 32.43 2.36 -13.36
CA GLN A 232 33.67 3.12 -13.13
C GLN A 232 34.50 2.50 -11.99
N ALA A 233 33.86 2.09 -10.90
CA ALA A 233 34.51 1.41 -9.79
C ALA A 233 35.09 0.04 -10.18
N ASN A 234 34.51 -0.62 -11.20
CA ASN A 234 35.04 -1.85 -11.78
C ASN A 234 36.02 -1.61 -12.96
N GLU A 235 36.56 -0.40 -13.09
CA GLU A 235 37.48 0.00 -14.18
C GLU A 235 36.89 -0.22 -15.58
N ASN A 236 35.56 -0.07 -15.67
CA ASN A 236 34.73 -0.33 -16.85
C ASN A 236 34.87 -1.77 -17.40
N ARG A 237 35.38 -2.73 -16.63
CA ARG A 237 35.38 -4.13 -17.05
C ARG A 237 33.93 -4.66 -17.13
N PRO A 238 33.64 -5.56 -18.09
CA PRO A 238 32.30 -6.14 -18.23
C PRO A 238 31.93 -6.96 -17.01
N PHE A 239 30.67 -6.90 -16.59
CA PHE A 239 30.15 -7.74 -15.49
C PHE A 239 29.64 -9.09 -15.99
N TRP A 240 29.03 -9.12 -17.17
CA TRP A 240 28.18 -10.21 -17.65
C TRP A 240 28.60 -10.81 -18.98
N VAL A 241 29.47 -10.14 -19.74
CA VAL A 241 30.01 -10.65 -21.01
C VAL A 241 31.48 -11.05 -20.90
N GLY A 242 31.86 -12.05 -21.69
CA GLY A 242 33.25 -12.42 -21.97
C GLY A 242 33.49 -12.58 -23.47
N ALA A 243 34.63 -13.15 -23.85
CA ALA A 243 35.04 -13.25 -25.26
C ALA A 243 34.08 -14.03 -26.19
N LYS A 244 33.17 -14.84 -25.64
CA LYS A 244 32.23 -15.69 -26.39
C LYS A 244 30.75 -15.32 -26.17
N GLY A 245 30.47 -14.14 -25.60
CA GLY A 245 29.11 -13.73 -25.21
C GLY A 245 28.91 -13.75 -23.70
N TRP A 246 27.69 -14.05 -23.23
CA TRP A 246 27.37 -14.07 -21.80
C TRP A 246 28.28 -15.01 -21.01
N ASN A 247 28.84 -14.53 -19.90
CA ASN A 247 29.43 -15.38 -18.87
C ASN A 247 28.34 -16.13 -18.10
N GLU A 248 28.72 -17.02 -17.18
CA GLU A 248 27.75 -17.85 -16.45
C GLU A 248 26.74 -17.01 -15.66
N ALA A 249 27.18 -15.96 -14.96
CA ALA A 249 26.28 -15.04 -14.25
C ALA A 249 25.29 -14.34 -15.20
N GLY A 250 25.78 -13.84 -16.33
CA GLY A 250 24.96 -13.21 -17.37
C GLY A 250 23.89 -14.14 -17.95
N LYS A 251 24.22 -15.43 -18.17
CA LYS A 251 23.25 -16.44 -18.62
C LYS A 251 22.15 -16.67 -17.57
N LEU A 252 22.51 -16.78 -16.29
CA LEU A 252 21.56 -16.99 -15.20
C LEU A 252 20.64 -15.78 -15.02
N ILE A 253 21.19 -14.56 -15.06
CA ILE A 253 20.42 -13.31 -15.04
C ILE A 253 19.46 -13.25 -16.23
N ALA A 254 19.96 -13.48 -17.45
CA ALA A 254 19.13 -13.46 -18.67
C ALA A 254 17.99 -14.49 -18.59
N THR A 255 18.27 -15.69 -18.07
CA THR A 255 17.26 -16.73 -17.84
C THR A 255 16.19 -16.28 -16.86
N GLN A 256 16.58 -15.70 -15.72
CA GLN A 256 15.62 -15.19 -14.73
C GLN A 256 14.76 -14.05 -15.28
N LEU A 257 15.36 -13.13 -16.05
CA LEU A 257 14.63 -12.03 -16.69
C LEU A 257 13.63 -12.52 -17.75
N GLY A 258 13.99 -13.57 -18.51
CA GLY A 258 13.07 -14.24 -19.42
C GLY A 258 11.84 -14.83 -18.71
N ARG A 259 11.99 -15.18 -17.44
CA ARG A 259 10.93 -15.72 -16.56
C ARG A 259 10.20 -14.65 -15.75
N ALA A 260 10.45 -13.36 -16.00
CA ALA A 260 9.79 -12.26 -15.28
C ALA A 260 8.25 -12.32 -15.33
N GLY A 261 7.69 -12.93 -16.39
CA GLY A 261 6.26 -13.20 -16.49
C GLY A 261 5.74 -14.06 -15.33
N GLU A 262 6.47 -15.09 -14.92
CA GLU A 262 6.12 -15.97 -13.79
C GLU A 262 6.07 -15.21 -12.46
N ASP A 263 6.85 -14.13 -12.34
CA ASP A 263 6.82 -13.23 -11.20
C ASP A 263 5.69 -12.19 -11.28
N GLY A 264 4.77 -12.30 -12.23
CA GLY A 264 3.70 -11.31 -12.41
C GLY A 264 4.21 -9.94 -12.87
N LEU A 265 5.44 -9.89 -13.40
CA LEU A 265 6.00 -8.72 -14.07
C LEU A 265 5.77 -8.84 -15.58
N ARG A 266 5.98 -7.75 -16.33
CA ARG A 266 5.76 -7.73 -17.78
C ARG A 266 7.07 -8.05 -18.48
N PRO A 267 7.21 -9.18 -19.21
CA PRO A 267 8.47 -9.55 -19.87
C PRO A 267 9.04 -8.46 -20.79
N ASN A 268 8.16 -7.72 -21.49
CA ASN A 268 8.55 -6.64 -22.40
C ASN A 268 9.28 -5.48 -21.70
N ASP A 269 9.13 -5.31 -20.38
CA ASP A 269 9.87 -4.30 -19.63
C ASP A 269 11.36 -4.70 -19.42
N TYR A 270 11.71 -5.97 -19.66
CA TYR A 270 13.05 -6.55 -19.46
C TYR A 270 13.59 -7.23 -20.74
N ALA A 271 13.27 -6.68 -21.91
CA ALA A 271 13.71 -7.23 -23.18
C ALA A 271 15.24 -7.39 -23.21
N LEU A 272 15.70 -8.63 -23.39
CA LEU A 272 17.12 -8.96 -23.41
C LEU A 272 17.79 -8.34 -24.65
N PRO A 273 19.01 -7.80 -24.52
CA PRO A 273 19.74 -7.27 -25.66
C PRO A 273 20.14 -8.40 -26.61
N VAL A 274 19.95 -8.15 -27.91
CA VAL A 274 20.42 -9.04 -28.99
C VAL A 274 21.73 -8.48 -29.52
N PHE A 275 22.75 -9.34 -29.64
CA PHE A 275 24.09 -8.95 -30.10
C PHE A 275 24.76 -10.11 -30.84
N GLU A 276 25.70 -9.78 -31.70
CA GLU A 276 26.62 -10.74 -32.31
C GLU A 276 27.91 -10.81 -31.49
N ALA A 277 28.38 -12.01 -31.14
CA ALA A 277 29.57 -12.19 -30.31
C ALA A 277 30.87 -11.65 -30.97
N SER A 278 30.86 -11.40 -32.27
CA SER A 278 31.97 -10.78 -33.00
C SER A 278 32.03 -9.26 -32.85
N ASP A 279 30.93 -8.59 -32.49
CA ASP A 279 30.86 -7.14 -32.36
C ASP A 279 31.10 -6.72 -30.89
N LYS A 280 32.31 -6.24 -30.63
CA LYS A 280 32.74 -5.80 -29.29
C LYS A 280 31.94 -4.61 -28.75
N THR A 281 31.49 -3.72 -29.62
CA THR A 281 30.67 -2.55 -29.23
C THR A 281 29.28 -3.02 -28.81
N LYS A 282 28.69 -3.95 -29.57
CA LYS A 282 27.38 -4.54 -29.22
C LYS A 282 27.43 -5.38 -27.96
N LEU A 283 28.54 -6.08 -27.71
CA LEU A 283 28.77 -6.78 -26.44
C LEU A 283 28.84 -5.82 -25.25
N ALA A 284 29.57 -4.71 -25.38
CA ALA A 284 29.64 -3.68 -24.33
C ALA A 284 28.27 -3.05 -24.06
N GLU A 285 27.52 -2.69 -25.10
CA GLU A 285 26.13 -2.22 -24.98
C GLU A 285 25.23 -3.25 -24.31
N ALA A 286 25.38 -4.54 -24.65
CA ALA A 286 24.59 -5.63 -24.07
C ALA A 286 24.88 -5.82 -22.58
N ASP A 287 26.15 -5.72 -22.17
CA ASP A 287 26.56 -5.78 -20.76
C ASP A 287 25.87 -4.69 -19.93
N ILE A 288 25.96 -3.44 -20.37
CA ILE A 288 25.34 -2.28 -19.71
C ILE A 288 23.81 -2.42 -19.69
N ARG A 289 23.22 -2.86 -20.81
CA ARG A 289 21.77 -3.09 -20.88
C ARG A 289 21.32 -4.20 -19.92
N LEU A 290 22.07 -5.28 -19.79
CA LEU A 290 21.74 -6.36 -18.85
C LEU A 290 21.79 -5.87 -17.40
N SER A 291 22.80 -5.08 -17.03
CA SER A 291 22.85 -4.37 -15.73
C SER A 291 21.60 -3.51 -15.51
N THR A 292 21.22 -2.73 -16.51
CA THR A 292 20.10 -1.79 -16.45
C THR A 292 18.77 -2.51 -16.23
N ILE A 293 18.51 -3.60 -16.98
CA ILE A 293 17.25 -4.36 -16.83
C ILE A 293 17.25 -5.23 -15.57
N ALA A 294 18.40 -5.71 -15.09
CA ALA A 294 18.50 -6.43 -13.81
C ALA A 294 18.19 -5.51 -12.62
N VAL A 295 18.73 -4.29 -12.62
CA VAL A 295 18.40 -3.25 -11.62
C VAL A 295 16.93 -2.86 -11.68
N LEU A 296 16.36 -2.67 -12.88
CA LEU A 296 14.93 -2.38 -13.03
C LEU A 296 14.08 -3.54 -12.50
N TYR A 297 14.45 -4.79 -12.79
CA TYR A 297 13.76 -5.97 -12.30
C TYR A 297 13.79 -6.03 -10.78
N ALA A 298 14.95 -5.87 -10.14
CA ALA A 298 15.10 -5.92 -8.69
C ALA A 298 14.23 -4.85 -8.00
N ARG A 299 14.21 -3.63 -8.57
CA ARG A 299 13.34 -2.54 -8.13
C ARG A 299 11.86 -2.88 -8.27
N ASP A 300 11.46 -3.42 -9.41
CA ASP A 300 10.07 -3.79 -9.69
C ASP A 300 9.61 -4.95 -8.80
N ALA A 301 10.48 -5.92 -8.55
CA ALA A 301 10.25 -7.05 -7.64
C ALA A 301 10.02 -6.57 -6.18
N ARG A 302 10.52 -5.38 -5.83
CA ARG A 302 10.31 -4.68 -4.55
C ARG A 302 9.21 -3.60 -4.60
N GLY A 303 8.36 -3.61 -5.63
CA GLY A 303 7.17 -2.76 -5.72
C GLY A 303 7.41 -1.39 -6.34
N GLY A 304 8.61 -1.13 -6.88
CA GLY A 304 8.94 0.13 -7.56
C GLY A 304 8.33 0.28 -8.95
N ARG A 305 7.51 -0.70 -9.39
CA ARG A 305 6.84 -0.68 -10.70
C ARG A 305 5.79 0.41 -10.80
N LEU A 306 5.07 0.63 -9.70
CA LEU A 306 3.97 1.57 -9.59
C LEU A 306 4.25 2.53 -8.43
N ASN A 307 3.67 3.73 -8.50
CA ASN A 307 3.60 4.61 -7.33
C ASN A 307 2.24 4.41 -6.64
N PRO A 308 2.17 3.76 -5.46
CA PRO A 308 0.89 3.43 -4.82
C PRO A 308 0.03 4.66 -4.50
N ARG A 309 0.66 5.80 -4.18
CA ARG A 309 -0.04 7.07 -3.88
C ARG A 309 -0.77 7.65 -5.10
N GLN A 310 -0.34 7.30 -6.32
CA GLN A 310 -1.04 7.69 -7.55
C GLN A 310 -2.31 6.87 -7.78
N LEU A 311 -2.38 5.64 -7.25
CA LEU A 311 -3.60 4.82 -7.29
C LEU A 311 -4.65 5.34 -6.31
N SER A 312 -4.21 5.68 -5.10
CA SER A 312 -5.06 6.33 -4.09
C SER A 312 -4.18 6.99 -3.03
N LYS A 313 -4.61 8.15 -2.53
CA LYS A 313 -3.95 8.86 -1.42
C LYS A 313 -3.94 8.05 -0.11
N LEU A 314 -4.82 7.05 -0.01
CA LEU A 314 -4.93 6.16 1.15
C LEU A 314 -4.02 4.94 1.06
N ILE A 315 -3.28 4.75 -0.05
CA ILE A 315 -2.34 3.65 -0.20
C ILE A 315 -0.92 4.21 -0.05
N THR A 316 -0.34 3.99 1.14
CA THR A 316 0.91 4.62 1.56
C THR A 316 1.88 3.60 2.17
N PRO A 317 2.20 2.50 1.49
CA PRO A 317 3.21 1.56 1.96
C PRO A 317 4.60 2.19 1.91
N THR A 318 5.46 1.77 2.82
CA THR A 318 6.91 2.04 2.74
C THR A 318 7.54 0.98 1.85
N LEU A 319 8.06 1.40 0.69
CA LEU A 319 8.72 0.50 -0.26
C LEU A 319 10.20 0.36 0.07
N TYR A 320 10.70 -0.88 0.10
CA TYR A 320 12.10 -1.22 0.36
C TYR A 320 12.81 -1.45 -0.97
N LEU A 321 13.15 -0.36 -1.66
CA LEU A 321 13.77 -0.40 -2.98
C LEU A 321 15.30 -0.49 -2.84
N PRO A 322 15.96 -1.47 -3.49
CA PRO A 322 17.41 -1.60 -3.43
C PRO A 322 18.09 -0.53 -4.27
N SER A 323 19.33 -0.20 -3.90
CA SER A 323 20.17 0.67 -4.74
C SER A 323 20.70 -0.09 -5.96
N ALA A 324 21.05 0.59 -7.04
CA ALA A 324 21.62 -0.09 -8.20
C ALA A 324 22.99 -0.70 -7.87
N THR A 325 23.77 -0.04 -7.01
CA THR A 325 25.07 -0.53 -6.53
C THR A 325 24.93 -1.84 -5.74
N GLU A 326 23.96 -1.91 -4.83
CA GLU A 326 23.65 -3.12 -4.06
C GLU A 326 23.29 -4.28 -4.99
N VAL A 327 22.37 -4.06 -5.92
CA VAL A 327 21.95 -5.09 -6.90
C VAL A 327 23.14 -5.60 -7.70
N LEU A 328 23.94 -4.71 -8.29
CA LEU A 328 25.06 -5.12 -9.14
C LEU A 328 26.15 -5.85 -8.33
N SER A 329 26.44 -5.38 -7.12
CA SER A 329 27.42 -6.03 -6.23
C SER A 329 26.99 -7.43 -5.82
N GLU A 330 25.73 -7.61 -5.44
CA GLU A 330 25.19 -8.92 -5.05
C GLU A 330 25.20 -9.90 -6.24
N LEU A 331 24.75 -9.44 -7.42
CA LEU A 331 24.71 -10.28 -8.62
C LEU A 331 26.10 -10.67 -9.11
N ALA A 332 27.08 -9.74 -9.07
CA ALA A 332 28.44 -10.00 -9.53
C ALA A 332 29.20 -10.96 -8.59
N GLY A 333 28.89 -10.93 -7.30
CA GLY A 333 29.49 -11.82 -6.29
C GLY A 333 28.78 -13.17 -6.12
N ALA A 334 27.61 -13.36 -6.73
CA ALA A 334 26.79 -14.54 -6.52
C ALA A 334 27.28 -15.76 -7.32
N THR A 335 27.24 -16.93 -6.69
CA THR A 335 27.39 -18.21 -7.40
C THR A 335 26.21 -18.48 -8.34
N ASP A 336 25.00 -18.11 -7.91
CA ASP A 336 23.79 -18.16 -8.73
C ASP A 336 23.12 -16.78 -8.78
N ALA A 337 23.58 -15.96 -9.74
CA ALA A 337 23.03 -14.62 -9.95
C ALA A 337 21.55 -14.64 -10.34
N GLY A 338 21.05 -15.72 -10.95
CA GLY A 338 19.64 -15.88 -11.29
C GLY A 338 18.78 -16.05 -10.03
N ALA A 339 19.20 -16.90 -9.10
CA ALA A 339 18.53 -17.10 -7.82
C ALA A 339 18.57 -15.84 -6.93
N VAL A 340 19.70 -15.12 -6.90
CA VAL A 340 19.80 -13.84 -6.20
C VAL A 340 18.85 -12.80 -6.80
N LEU A 341 18.80 -12.69 -8.13
CA LEU A 341 17.86 -11.80 -8.80
C LEU A 341 16.40 -12.17 -8.47
N ALA A 342 16.06 -13.47 -8.47
CA ALA A 342 14.72 -13.94 -8.13
C ALA A 342 14.33 -13.63 -6.68
N ALA A 343 15.29 -13.64 -5.74
CA ALA A 343 15.10 -13.39 -4.31
C ALA A 343 14.71 -11.94 -3.96
N TYR A 344 14.80 -11.00 -4.90
CA TYR A 344 14.21 -9.66 -4.74
C TYR A 344 12.68 -9.68 -4.68
N ASN A 345 12.03 -10.74 -5.17
CA ASN A 345 10.60 -10.90 -5.00
C ASN A 345 10.23 -11.15 -3.52
N PRO A 346 8.98 -10.92 -3.11
CA PRO A 346 8.56 -11.10 -1.73
C PRO A 346 8.81 -12.56 -1.24
N PRO A 347 9.47 -12.76 -0.08
CA PRO A 347 9.80 -14.09 0.44
C PRO A 347 8.58 -14.83 1.05
N HIS A 348 7.46 -14.12 1.17
CA HIS A 348 6.25 -14.56 1.85
C HIS A 348 5.59 -15.75 1.16
N GLU A 349 5.05 -16.67 1.96
CA GLU A 349 4.32 -17.84 1.45
C GLU A 349 3.14 -17.44 0.56
N GLY A 350 2.41 -16.37 0.92
CA GLY A 350 1.29 -15.87 0.13
C GLY A 350 1.69 -15.45 -1.29
N TYR A 351 2.85 -14.80 -1.45
CA TYR A 351 3.38 -14.49 -2.78
C TYR A 351 3.76 -15.75 -3.56
N ARG A 352 4.44 -16.71 -2.92
CA ARG A 352 4.80 -17.99 -3.56
C ARG A 352 3.56 -18.78 -4.03
N ARG A 353 2.50 -18.79 -3.24
CA ARG A 353 1.23 -19.45 -3.61
C ARG A 353 0.55 -18.75 -4.78
N LEU A 354 0.58 -17.42 -4.84
CA LEU A 354 0.07 -16.67 -6.01
C LEU A 354 0.89 -16.94 -7.26
N LYS A 355 2.23 -17.00 -7.15
CA LYS A 355 3.12 -17.39 -8.26
C LYS A 355 2.79 -18.79 -8.79
N ALA A 356 2.63 -19.77 -7.90
CA ALA A 356 2.22 -21.12 -8.29
C ALA A 356 0.84 -21.14 -8.96
N LYS A 357 -0.13 -20.39 -8.43
CA LYS A 357 -1.48 -20.30 -9.02
C LYS A 357 -1.47 -19.61 -10.40
N LEU A 358 -0.62 -18.59 -10.58
CA LEU A 358 -0.44 -17.92 -11.85
C LEU A 358 0.10 -18.89 -12.91
N ALA A 359 1.08 -19.73 -12.55
CA ALA A 359 1.60 -20.77 -13.43
C ALA A 359 0.51 -21.78 -13.80
N GLU A 360 -0.21 -22.32 -12.81
CA GLU A 360 -1.33 -23.25 -13.03
C GLU A 360 -2.38 -22.67 -14.00
N MET A 361 -2.75 -21.40 -13.82
CA MET A 361 -3.74 -20.74 -14.68
C MET A 361 -3.25 -20.54 -16.11
N ARG A 362 -1.94 -20.33 -16.31
CA ARG A 362 -1.35 -20.15 -17.63
C ARG A 362 -1.16 -21.45 -18.39
N GLU A 363 -0.94 -22.56 -17.68
CA GLU A 363 -0.93 -23.90 -18.27
C GLU A 363 -2.31 -24.33 -18.80
N HIS A 364 -3.38 -23.85 -18.16
CA HIS A 364 -4.78 -24.16 -18.52
C HIS A 364 -5.47 -23.02 -19.27
N LEU A 365 -4.71 -22.17 -19.98
CA LEU A 365 -5.32 -21.21 -20.90
C LEU A 365 -5.97 -22.01 -22.03
N ASP A 366 -7.31 -22.00 -22.07
CA ASP A 366 -8.05 -22.48 -23.23
C ASP A 366 -7.57 -21.69 -24.47
N ASP A 367 -6.72 -22.31 -25.28
CA ASP A 367 -6.27 -21.83 -26.60
C ASP A 367 -7.42 -21.76 -27.62
N THR A 368 -8.67 -21.95 -27.19
CA THR A 368 -9.86 -21.76 -28.02
C THR A 368 -9.85 -20.31 -28.52
N PRO A 369 -9.68 -20.07 -29.83
CA PRO A 369 -9.63 -18.72 -30.36
C PRO A 369 -10.94 -18.01 -30.02
N LEU A 370 -10.87 -17.01 -29.14
CA LEU A 370 -12.05 -16.21 -28.84
C LEU A 370 -12.44 -15.48 -30.12
N VAL A 371 -13.55 -15.90 -30.74
CA VAL A 371 -14.14 -15.18 -31.86
C VAL A 371 -14.36 -13.73 -31.40
N ARG A 372 -13.62 -12.81 -32.02
CA ARG A 372 -13.64 -11.40 -31.63
C ARG A 372 -15.00 -10.83 -32.01
N ILE A 373 -15.74 -10.37 -31.02
CA ILE A 373 -17.01 -9.67 -31.28
C ILE A 373 -16.67 -8.27 -31.79
N PRO A 374 -17.10 -7.88 -33.01
CA PRO A 374 -16.82 -6.55 -33.55
C PRO A 374 -17.30 -5.43 -32.63
N ALA A 375 -16.57 -4.31 -32.62
CA ALA A 375 -17.01 -3.09 -31.94
C ALA A 375 -18.24 -2.49 -32.63
N GLY A 376 -19.08 -1.78 -31.89
CA GLY A 376 -20.26 -1.11 -32.45
C GLY A 376 -21.15 -0.48 -31.38
N PRO A 377 -22.28 0.12 -31.78
CA PRO A 377 -23.22 0.78 -30.87
C PRO A 377 -23.75 -0.16 -29.78
N ALA A 378 -24.28 0.42 -28.70
CA ALA A 378 -24.82 -0.35 -27.60
C ALA A 378 -26.08 -1.14 -28.02
N LEU A 379 -26.14 -2.43 -27.66
CA LEU A 379 -27.31 -3.28 -27.92
C LEU A 379 -28.21 -3.40 -26.70
N LYS A 380 -29.52 -3.31 -26.92
CA LYS A 380 -30.57 -3.40 -25.92
C LYS A 380 -31.59 -4.47 -26.32
N LEU A 381 -32.42 -4.87 -25.36
CA LEU A 381 -33.53 -5.79 -25.58
C LEU A 381 -34.37 -5.40 -26.81
N GLY A 382 -34.56 -6.35 -27.73
CA GLY A 382 -35.33 -6.20 -28.96
C GLY A 382 -34.55 -5.69 -30.17
N MET A 383 -33.30 -5.23 -30.00
CA MET A 383 -32.48 -4.78 -31.13
C MET A 383 -31.99 -5.96 -31.98
N ARG A 384 -31.83 -5.73 -33.29
CA ARG A 384 -31.23 -6.69 -34.22
C ARG A 384 -29.81 -6.28 -34.58
N ASP A 385 -28.87 -7.21 -34.50
CA ASP A 385 -27.46 -6.97 -34.83
C ASP A 385 -26.70 -8.30 -35.05
N GLU A 386 -25.78 -8.33 -36.03
CA GLU A 386 -24.97 -9.50 -36.38
C GLU A 386 -24.03 -9.95 -35.25
N ARG A 387 -23.76 -9.09 -34.27
CA ARG A 387 -22.98 -9.42 -33.07
C ARG A 387 -23.76 -10.29 -32.09
N VAL A 388 -25.09 -10.33 -32.16
CA VAL A 388 -25.93 -11.03 -31.17
C VAL A 388 -25.59 -12.53 -31.07
N PRO A 389 -25.48 -13.30 -32.16
CA PRO A 389 -25.09 -14.71 -32.08
C PRO A 389 -23.73 -14.90 -31.41
N LEU A 390 -22.76 -14.02 -31.68
CA LEU A 390 -21.43 -14.06 -31.06
C LEU A 390 -21.49 -13.78 -29.55
N VAL A 391 -22.33 -12.82 -29.13
CA VAL A 391 -22.55 -12.50 -27.72
C VAL A 391 -23.22 -13.66 -27.00
N ARG A 392 -24.22 -14.30 -27.62
CA ARG A 392 -24.91 -15.47 -27.05
C ARG A 392 -23.97 -16.67 -26.87
N ALA A 393 -23.15 -16.95 -27.88
CA ALA A 393 -22.11 -17.97 -27.79
C ALA A 393 -21.15 -17.67 -26.63
N ARG A 394 -20.72 -16.40 -26.46
CA ARG A 394 -19.86 -15.98 -25.36
C ARG A 394 -20.50 -16.13 -23.98
N LEU A 395 -21.82 -15.98 -23.89
CA LEU A 395 -22.59 -16.11 -22.65
C LEU A 395 -22.99 -17.57 -22.35
N GLY A 396 -22.60 -18.54 -23.19
CA GLY A 396 -22.94 -19.95 -22.99
C GLY A 396 -24.41 -20.28 -23.28
N LEU A 397 -25.12 -19.41 -24.01
CA LEU A 397 -26.53 -19.61 -24.39
C LEU A 397 -26.71 -20.49 -25.63
N GLY A 398 -25.61 -20.97 -26.22
CA GLY A 398 -25.61 -21.71 -27.48
C GLY A 398 -25.78 -20.82 -28.72
N PRO A 399 -25.59 -21.38 -29.92
CA PRO A 399 -25.80 -20.67 -31.18
C PRO A 399 -27.27 -20.28 -31.35
N SER A 400 -27.51 -19.11 -31.96
CA SER A 400 -28.83 -18.66 -32.40
C SER A 400 -28.70 -18.14 -33.81
N GLU A 401 -29.52 -18.65 -34.72
CA GLU A 401 -29.61 -18.18 -36.10
C GLU A 401 -30.29 -16.80 -36.18
N GLU A 402 -31.00 -16.39 -35.14
CA GLU A 402 -31.66 -15.08 -35.10
C GLU A 402 -30.74 -14.01 -34.49
N PRO A 403 -30.44 -12.92 -35.21
CA PRO A 403 -29.60 -11.83 -34.71
C PRO A 403 -30.40 -10.87 -33.81
N VAL A 404 -31.29 -11.38 -32.96
CA VAL A 404 -32.19 -10.58 -32.10
C VAL A 404 -31.68 -10.63 -30.66
N PHE A 405 -31.39 -9.46 -30.09
CA PHE A 405 -30.99 -9.31 -28.69
C PHE A 405 -32.21 -9.56 -27.79
N ASP A 406 -32.49 -10.83 -27.53
CA ASP A 406 -33.68 -11.30 -26.83
C ASP A 406 -33.57 -11.21 -25.30
N ARG A 407 -34.64 -11.62 -24.61
CA ARG A 407 -34.70 -11.60 -23.15
C ARG A 407 -33.66 -12.53 -22.50
N SER A 408 -33.39 -13.70 -23.08
CA SER A 408 -32.38 -14.62 -22.55
C SER A 408 -30.97 -14.03 -22.63
N THR A 409 -30.65 -13.35 -23.72
CA THR A 409 -29.38 -12.66 -23.95
C THR A 409 -29.22 -11.51 -22.97
N ALA A 410 -30.26 -10.70 -22.77
CA ALA A 410 -30.25 -9.61 -21.81
C ALA A 410 -30.05 -10.09 -20.36
N LEU A 411 -30.71 -11.19 -19.96
CA LEU A 411 -30.56 -11.78 -18.62
C LEU A 411 -29.17 -12.38 -18.40
N ALA A 412 -28.68 -13.19 -19.33
CA ALA A 412 -27.33 -13.75 -19.23
C ALA A 412 -26.26 -12.64 -19.24
N LEU A 413 -26.47 -11.57 -20.01
CA LEU A 413 -25.59 -10.41 -20.00
C LEU A 413 -25.63 -9.67 -18.65
N THR A 414 -26.80 -9.59 -18.02
CA THR A 414 -26.97 -9.01 -16.68
C THR A 414 -26.20 -9.81 -15.63
N ASP A 415 -26.28 -11.14 -15.67
CA ASP A 415 -25.52 -12.03 -14.78
C ASP A 415 -24.01 -11.91 -15.01
N PHE A 416 -23.59 -11.84 -16.27
CA PHE A 416 -22.20 -11.57 -16.62
C PHE A 416 -21.73 -10.22 -16.09
N GLN A 417 -22.50 -9.14 -16.29
CA GLN A 417 -22.18 -7.80 -15.79
C GLN A 417 -22.03 -7.79 -14.27
N LYS A 418 -22.93 -8.46 -13.55
CA LYS A 418 -22.87 -8.61 -12.09
C LYS A 418 -21.58 -9.30 -11.66
N LYS A 419 -21.23 -10.43 -12.28
CA LYS A 419 -19.96 -11.14 -12.03
C LYS A 419 -18.73 -10.31 -12.42
N ALA A 420 -18.87 -9.45 -13.43
CA ALA A 420 -17.81 -8.58 -13.94
C ALA A 420 -17.64 -7.26 -13.16
N GLY A 421 -18.45 -7.00 -12.11
CA GLY A 421 -18.45 -5.72 -11.41
C GLY A 421 -18.89 -4.53 -12.28
N LEU A 422 -19.70 -4.79 -13.32
CA LEU A 422 -20.27 -3.78 -14.22
C LEU A 422 -21.73 -3.47 -13.81
N PRO A 423 -22.29 -2.31 -14.22
CA PRO A 423 -23.71 -2.04 -14.05
C PRO A 423 -24.56 -3.14 -14.70
N ALA A 424 -25.30 -3.90 -13.88
CA ALA A 424 -26.09 -5.05 -14.29
C ALA A 424 -27.42 -4.61 -14.92
N ASN A 425 -27.35 -4.01 -16.11
CA ASN A 425 -28.48 -3.40 -16.82
C ASN A 425 -28.91 -4.20 -18.07
N GLY A 426 -28.22 -5.28 -18.41
CA GLY A 426 -28.52 -6.12 -19.57
C GLY A 426 -28.24 -5.45 -20.92
N ILE A 427 -27.52 -4.31 -20.93
CA ILE A 427 -27.17 -3.55 -22.13
C ILE A 427 -25.74 -3.89 -22.53
N LEU A 428 -25.52 -4.29 -23.79
CA LEU A 428 -24.19 -4.50 -24.35
C LEU A 428 -23.55 -3.15 -24.67
N SER A 429 -23.01 -2.47 -23.65
CA SER A 429 -22.20 -1.26 -23.83
C SER A 429 -20.79 -1.59 -24.34
N GLU A 430 -20.05 -0.59 -24.81
CA GLU A 430 -18.63 -0.73 -25.19
C GLU A 430 -17.79 -1.35 -24.07
N ARG A 431 -18.01 -0.91 -22.82
CA ARG A 431 -17.36 -1.48 -21.63
C ARG A 431 -17.73 -2.95 -21.40
N THR A 432 -19.01 -3.30 -21.59
CA THR A 432 -19.47 -4.70 -21.45
C THR A 432 -18.92 -5.58 -22.57
N LEU A 433 -18.82 -5.05 -23.79
CA LEU A 433 -18.25 -5.72 -24.95
C LEU A 433 -16.75 -5.97 -24.78
N ALA A 434 -15.99 -4.97 -24.33
CA ALA A 434 -14.57 -5.12 -24.00
C ALA A 434 -14.36 -6.16 -22.90
N ALA A 435 -15.23 -6.14 -21.88
CA ALA A 435 -15.27 -7.12 -20.82
C ALA A 435 -15.58 -8.54 -21.33
N LEU A 436 -16.57 -8.72 -22.22
CA LEU A 436 -16.88 -10.00 -22.85
C LEU A 436 -15.74 -10.50 -23.72
N GLY A 437 -15.02 -9.59 -24.38
CA GLY A 437 -13.86 -9.88 -25.23
C GLY A 437 -12.66 -10.46 -24.50
N LYS A 438 -12.58 -10.34 -23.16
CA LYS A 438 -11.54 -10.96 -22.34
C LYS A 438 -12.01 -12.34 -21.84
N PRO A 439 -11.22 -13.42 -22.00
CA PRO A 439 -11.55 -14.70 -21.38
C PRO A 439 -11.62 -14.57 -19.86
N ALA A 440 -12.47 -15.38 -19.21
CA ALA A 440 -12.63 -15.35 -17.75
C ALA A 440 -11.31 -15.64 -17.02
N THR A 441 -10.47 -16.50 -17.59
CA THR A 441 -9.10 -16.80 -17.14
C THR A 441 -8.21 -15.55 -17.11
N ALA A 442 -8.30 -14.69 -18.14
CA ALA A 442 -7.50 -13.45 -18.21
C ALA A 442 -7.84 -12.45 -17.09
N ARG A 443 -9.09 -12.41 -16.61
CA ARG A 443 -9.43 -11.57 -15.45
C ARG A 443 -8.87 -12.12 -14.15
N GLY A 444 -8.98 -13.43 -13.93
CA GLY A 444 -8.40 -14.06 -12.76
C GLY A 444 -6.88 -13.91 -12.72
N GLU A 445 -6.22 -13.97 -13.88
CA GLU A 445 -4.79 -13.68 -14.00
C GLU A 445 -4.46 -12.22 -13.62
N GLU A 446 -5.21 -11.24 -14.15
CA GLU A 446 -5.03 -9.82 -13.81
C GLU A 446 -5.18 -9.59 -12.29
N ASP A 447 -6.14 -10.24 -11.64
CA ASP A 447 -6.34 -10.17 -10.19
C ASP A 447 -5.18 -10.80 -9.40
N ILE A 448 -4.68 -11.97 -9.82
CA ILE A 448 -3.51 -12.60 -9.18
C ILE A 448 -2.29 -11.70 -9.30
N VAL A 449 -2.03 -11.15 -10.50
CA VAL A 449 -0.89 -10.24 -10.74
C VAL A 449 -1.01 -8.98 -9.89
N ALA A 450 -2.22 -8.43 -9.73
CA ALA A 450 -2.46 -7.29 -8.85
C ALA A 450 -2.23 -7.64 -7.36
N GLN A 451 -2.60 -8.84 -6.92
CA GLN A 451 -2.33 -9.30 -5.57
C GLN A 451 -0.84 -9.56 -5.34
N MET A 452 -0.11 -10.11 -6.33
CA MET A 452 1.34 -10.25 -6.28
C MET A 452 2.03 -8.89 -6.14
N GLU A 453 1.55 -7.86 -6.84
CA GLU A 453 2.03 -6.48 -6.65
C GLU A 453 1.80 -5.98 -5.22
N ARG A 454 0.62 -6.22 -4.63
CA ARG A 454 0.32 -5.82 -3.24
C ARG A 454 1.22 -6.52 -2.21
N TRP A 455 1.66 -7.76 -2.46
CA TRP A 455 2.65 -8.44 -1.63
C TRP A 455 4.02 -7.76 -1.66
N ARG A 456 4.37 -7.04 -2.73
CA ARG A 456 5.61 -6.25 -2.82
C ARG A 456 5.57 -4.97 -1.99
N TRP A 457 4.38 -4.54 -1.58
CA TRP A 457 4.20 -3.35 -0.73
C TRP A 457 4.30 -3.67 0.76
N LEU A 458 4.37 -4.95 1.12
CA LEU A 458 4.63 -5.38 2.49
C LEU A 458 6.13 -5.29 2.79
N PRO A 459 6.51 -5.08 4.07
CA PRO A 459 7.89 -5.22 4.49
C PRO A 459 8.46 -6.58 4.09
N PRO A 460 9.72 -6.67 3.66
CA PRO A 460 10.34 -7.95 3.30
C PRO A 460 10.44 -8.90 4.50
N ASP A 461 10.56 -8.34 5.70
CA ASP A 461 10.48 -9.03 6.97
C ASP A 461 9.30 -8.50 7.77
N LEU A 462 8.31 -9.36 8.03
CA LEU A 462 7.16 -9.05 8.88
C LEU A 462 7.48 -9.20 10.37
N GLY A 463 8.62 -9.80 10.71
CA GLY A 463 8.96 -10.25 12.05
C GLY A 463 8.31 -11.60 12.40
N THR A 464 8.81 -12.21 13.48
CA THR A 464 8.25 -13.46 14.03
C THR A 464 6.79 -13.30 14.45
N ASP A 465 6.46 -12.14 14.99
CA ASP A 465 5.15 -11.80 15.53
C ASP A 465 4.61 -10.56 14.81
N HIS A 466 3.42 -10.69 14.21
CA HIS A 466 2.81 -9.60 13.46
C HIS A 466 1.29 -9.71 13.42
N ILE A 467 0.66 -8.59 13.09
CA ILE A 467 -0.80 -8.47 12.99
C ILE A 467 -1.15 -8.09 11.56
N ILE A 468 -2.07 -8.84 10.95
CA ILE A 468 -2.59 -8.55 9.61
C ILE A 468 -4.06 -8.17 9.72
N ALA A 469 -4.39 -6.93 9.35
CA ALA A 469 -5.75 -6.48 9.13
C ALA A 469 -6.07 -6.55 7.64
N ASN A 470 -6.77 -7.61 7.21
CA ASN A 470 -7.17 -7.77 5.82
C ASN A 470 -8.51 -7.05 5.59
N ILE A 471 -8.44 -5.85 4.99
CA ILE A 471 -9.57 -4.95 4.79
C ILE A 471 -10.72 -5.59 3.99
N PRO A 472 -10.51 -6.14 2.77
CA PRO A 472 -11.59 -6.76 2.01
C PRO A 472 -12.14 -8.04 2.64
N GLU A 473 -11.36 -8.71 3.48
CA GLU A 473 -11.82 -9.88 4.24
C GLU A 473 -12.56 -9.50 5.53
N MET A 474 -12.44 -8.24 5.97
CA MET A 474 -12.99 -7.78 7.24
C MET A 474 -12.51 -8.65 8.41
N ARG A 475 -11.21 -9.01 8.41
CA ARG A 475 -10.60 -9.85 9.44
C ARG A 475 -9.27 -9.31 9.92
N VAL A 476 -9.00 -9.53 11.19
CA VAL A 476 -7.69 -9.31 11.83
C VAL A 476 -7.15 -10.65 12.29
N ARG A 477 -5.89 -10.93 11.96
CA ARG A 477 -5.14 -12.10 12.42
C ARG A 477 -3.92 -11.67 13.20
N VAL A 478 -3.65 -12.37 14.30
CA VAL A 478 -2.40 -12.29 15.05
C VAL A 478 -1.59 -13.52 14.74
N ILE A 479 -0.39 -13.32 14.22
CA ILE A 479 0.54 -14.36 13.81
C ILE A 479 1.71 -14.34 14.78
N ARG A 480 2.09 -15.50 15.32
CA ARG A 480 3.27 -15.71 16.15
C ARG A 480 4.03 -16.91 15.63
N SER A 481 5.32 -16.73 15.34
CA SER A 481 6.19 -17.76 14.76
C SER A 481 5.56 -18.47 13.55
N GLY A 482 4.90 -17.69 12.67
CA GLY A 482 4.22 -18.19 11.47
C GLY A 482 2.86 -18.87 11.70
N LYS A 483 2.39 -19.02 12.95
CA LYS A 483 1.08 -19.61 13.27
C LYS A 483 0.07 -18.54 13.64
N ILE A 484 -1.16 -18.67 13.13
CA ILE A 484 -2.28 -17.82 13.55
C ILE A 484 -2.66 -18.23 14.97
N VAL A 485 -2.43 -17.35 15.94
CA VAL A 485 -2.78 -17.57 17.36
C VAL A 485 -4.10 -16.91 17.74
N HIS A 486 -4.56 -15.94 16.94
CA HIS A 486 -5.86 -15.32 17.11
C HIS A 486 -6.41 -14.82 15.77
N GLU A 487 -7.71 -14.96 15.56
CA GLU A 487 -8.42 -14.46 14.39
C GLU A 487 -9.79 -13.93 14.80
N THR A 488 -10.15 -12.74 14.29
CA THR A 488 -11.43 -12.11 14.58
C THR A 488 -11.95 -11.30 13.41
N ARG A 489 -13.25 -11.03 13.40
CA ARG A 489 -13.88 -10.12 12.45
C ARG A 489 -13.52 -8.68 12.79
N ALA A 490 -13.39 -7.84 11.78
CA ALA A 490 -13.06 -6.43 11.87
C ALA A 490 -14.08 -5.60 11.11
N ILE A 491 -14.45 -4.43 11.66
CA ILE A 491 -15.24 -3.45 10.93
C ILE A 491 -14.27 -2.41 10.36
N VAL A 492 -14.37 -2.16 9.07
CA VAL A 492 -13.50 -1.24 8.33
C VAL A 492 -14.27 -0.01 7.89
N GLY A 493 -13.54 1.02 7.44
CA GLY A 493 -14.13 2.24 6.92
C GLY A 493 -15.04 1.99 5.72
N LYS A 494 -16.11 2.78 5.61
CA LYS A 494 -16.99 2.81 4.44
C LYS A 494 -16.22 3.27 3.20
N PRO A 495 -16.70 3.03 1.96
CA PRO A 495 -16.00 3.43 0.75
C PRO A 495 -15.65 4.94 0.66
N ASP A 496 -16.50 5.82 1.19
CA ASP A 496 -16.29 7.27 1.25
C ASP A 496 -15.35 7.70 2.40
N SER A 497 -15.03 6.79 3.30
CA SER A 497 -14.12 6.97 4.45
C SER A 497 -13.23 5.73 4.61
N ALA A 498 -12.63 5.27 3.50
CA ALA A 498 -11.98 3.96 3.45
C ALA A 498 -10.76 3.87 4.38
N THR A 499 -10.55 2.68 4.95
CA THR A 499 -9.35 2.41 5.76
C THR A 499 -8.10 2.48 4.88
N PRO A 500 -7.07 3.25 5.27
CA PRO A 500 -5.82 3.34 4.52
C PRO A 500 -5.00 2.04 4.57
N ILE A 501 -4.16 1.84 3.55
CA ILE A 501 -3.31 0.66 3.36
C ILE A 501 -1.86 1.06 3.60
N PHE A 502 -1.29 0.56 4.70
CA PHE A 502 0.10 0.76 5.08
C PHE A 502 0.51 -0.27 6.16
N SER A 503 1.78 -0.25 6.57
CA SER A 503 2.33 -1.08 7.64
C SER A 503 3.21 -0.24 8.56
N HIS A 504 3.16 -0.52 9.87
CA HIS A 504 4.03 0.06 10.89
C HIS A 504 4.08 -0.87 12.12
N LYS A 505 5.08 -0.68 12.96
CA LYS A 505 5.20 -1.39 14.25
C LYS A 505 4.15 -0.87 15.23
N MET A 506 3.51 -1.79 15.95
CA MET A 506 2.66 -1.43 17.08
C MET A 506 3.51 -0.77 18.16
N ASP A 507 3.02 0.33 18.73
CA ASP A 507 3.74 1.10 19.74
C ASP A 507 3.27 0.71 21.16
N HIS A 508 1.97 0.85 21.44
CA HIS A 508 1.42 0.52 22.75
C HIS A 508 -0.09 0.23 22.70
N VAL A 509 -0.61 -0.26 23.82
CA VAL A 509 -2.04 -0.50 24.05
C VAL A 509 -2.53 0.44 25.13
N ILE A 510 -3.70 1.05 24.91
CA ILE A 510 -4.39 1.86 25.91
C ILE A 510 -5.61 1.08 26.39
N VAL A 511 -5.62 0.79 27.68
CA VAL A 511 -6.77 0.20 28.39
C VAL A 511 -7.65 1.33 28.91
N ASN A 512 -8.98 1.15 28.83
CA ASN A 512 -9.98 2.13 29.21
C ASN A 512 -9.74 3.49 28.52
N PRO A 513 -9.67 3.54 27.17
CA PRO A 513 -9.29 4.75 26.45
C PRO A 513 -10.36 5.84 26.57
N SER A 514 -9.94 7.10 26.71
CA SER A 514 -10.82 8.23 26.39
C SER A 514 -10.91 8.39 24.87
N TRP A 515 -12.12 8.68 24.35
CA TRP A 515 -12.31 8.97 22.93
C TRP A 515 -12.37 10.48 22.70
N TYR A 516 -11.45 11.00 21.90
CA TYR A 516 -11.52 12.38 21.43
C TYR A 516 -12.25 12.43 20.10
N VAL A 517 -13.33 13.20 20.04
CA VAL A 517 -14.16 13.31 18.84
C VAL A 517 -13.34 13.98 17.72
N PRO A 518 -13.15 13.31 16.57
CA PRO A 518 -12.40 13.88 15.44
C PRO A 518 -13.03 15.19 14.93
N PRO A 519 -12.24 16.12 14.36
CA PRO A 519 -12.74 17.42 13.90
C PRO A 519 -13.92 17.34 12.91
N SER A 520 -13.95 16.30 12.07
CA SER A 520 -15.03 16.08 11.10
C SER A 520 -16.37 15.76 11.78
N ILE A 521 -16.36 14.90 12.80
CA ILE A 521 -17.54 14.53 13.59
C ILE A 521 -17.94 15.68 14.49
N LEU A 522 -16.97 16.36 15.11
CA LEU A 522 -17.21 17.58 15.88
C LEU A 522 -18.00 18.60 15.06
N LYS A 523 -17.54 18.89 13.83
CA LYS A 523 -18.17 19.88 12.95
C LYS A 523 -19.55 19.45 12.43
N LYS A 524 -19.72 18.17 12.08
CA LYS A 524 -20.94 17.67 11.43
C LYS A 524 -22.06 17.31 12.42
N GLU A 525 -21.71 16.89 13.63
CA GLU A 525 -22.66 16.32 14.59
C GLU A 525 -22.73 17.12 15.88
N PHE A 526 -21.59 17.36 16.53
CA PHE A 526 -21.59 17.98 17.86
C PHE A 526 -21.82 19.49 17.83
N LEU A 527 -21.23 20.25 16.90
CA LEU A 527 -21.43 21.70 16.83
C LEU A 527 -22.88 22.08 16.52
N PRO A 528 -23.58 21.45 15.55
CA PRO A 528 -25.01 21.70 15.36
C PRO A 528 -25.83 21.30 16.59
N GLY A 529 -25.50 20.17 17.23
CA GLY A 529 -26.18 19.72 18.45
C GLY A 529 -26.02 20.70 19.62
N LEU A 530 -24.80 21.18 19.87
CA LEU A 530 -24.48 22.16 20.91
C LEU A 530 -25.09 23.54 20.64
N ALA A 531 -25.23 23.93 19.37
CA ALA A 531 -25.91 25.16 18.99
C ALA A 531 -27.42 25.11 19.27
N ALA A 532 -28.03 23.93 19.18
CA ALA A 532 -29.44 23.72 19.48
C ALA A 532 -29.71 23.47 20.98
N ASP A 533 -28.82 22.75 21.66
CA ASP A 533 -28.90 22.42 23.09
C ASP A 533 -27.49 22.43 23.71
N PRO A 534 -27.14 23.41 24.56
CA PRO A 534 -25.84 23.46 25.22
C PRO A 534 -25.50 22.19 26.04
N GLU A 535 -26.52 21.46 26.53
CA GLU A 535 -26.34 20.22 27.29
C GLU A 535 -26.25 18.97 26.39
N TYR A 536 -26.33 19.12 25.05
CA TYR A 536 -26.35 18.03 24.08
C TYR A 536 -25.24 16.99 24.31
N ALA A 537 -24.02 17.46 24.59
CA ALA A 537 -22.86 16.62 24.84
C ALA A 537 -22.93 15.96 26.23
N ALA A 538 -23.24 16.72 27.28
CA ALA A 538 -23.30 16.23 28.66
C ALA A 538 -24.37 15.15 28.84
N LYS A 539 -25.56 15.33 28.22
CA LYS A 539 -26.65 14.32 28.20
C LYS A 539 -26.23 12.98 27.60
N ARG A 540 -25.18 12.98 26.78
CA ARG A 540 -24.61 11.78 26.13
C ARG A 540 -23.32 11.30 26.82
N GLY A 541 -22.95 11.89 27.95
CA GLY A 541 -21.75 11.57 28.71
C GLY A 541 -20.46 12.12 28.12
N TYR A 542 -20.51 13.10 27.22
CA TYR A 542 -19.32 13.75 26.69
C TYR A 542 -18.94 14.98 27.51
N VAL A 543 -17.63 15.17 27.69
CA VAL A 543 -17.04 16.34 28.32
C VAL A 543 -16.60 17.31 27.23
N VAL A 544 -17.08 18.55 27.30
CA VAL A 544 -16.68 19.64 26.41
C VAL A 544 -15.63 20.48 27.13
N THR A 545 -14.48 20.70 26.49
CA THR A 545 -13.41 21.56 27.02
C THR A 545 -12.99 22.59 25.99
N ARG A 546 -12.47 23.72 26.47
CA ARG A 546 -11.87 24.74 25.61
C ARG A 546 -10.39 24.42 25.40
N THR A 547 -9.94 24.42 24.15
CA THR A 547 -8.52 24.26 23.83
C THR A 547 -7.76 25.55 24.10
N LYS A 548 -6.44 25.46 24.28
CA LYS A 548 -5.57 26.63 24.53
C LYS A 548 -5.66 27.71 23.43
N GLY A 549 -6.06 27.34 22.21
CA GLY A 549 -6.30 28.26 21.09
C GLY A 549 -7.74 28.80 21.00
N GLY A 550 -8.57 28.62 22.03
CA GLY A 550 -9.96 29.08 22.06
C GLY A 550 -10.97 28.18 21.33
N GLY A 551 -10.52 27.08 20.72
CA GLY A 551 -11.37 26.08 20.07
C GLY A 551 -12.11 25.18 21.06
N ILE A 552 -13.03 24.36 20.54
CA ILE A 552 -13.81 23.38 21.33
C ILE A 552 -13.22 21.99 21.11
N SER A 553 -13.04 21.24 22.19
CA SER A 553 -12.73 19.80 22.17
C SER A 553 -13.85 19.04 22.87
N VAL A 554 -14.23 17.90 22.31
CA VAL A 554 -15.25 17.02 22.88
C VAL A 554 -14.62 15.66 23.11
N ARG A 555 -14.72 15.18 24.35
CA ARG A 555 -14.13 13.91 24.78
C ARG A 555 -15.19 13.02 25.43
N GLN A 556 -15.27 11.77 25.00
CA GLN A 556 -15.96 10.72 25.73
C GLN A 556 -15.01 10.13 26.78
N PRO A 557 -15.35 10.13 28.07
CA PRO A 557 -14.57 9.46 29.10
C PRO A 557 -14.65 7.93 28.91
N PRO A 558 -13.76 7.17 29.58
CA PRO A 558 -13.85 5.71 29.59
C PRO A 558 -15.17 5.21 30.18
N GLY A 559 -15.65 4.06 29.71
CA GLY A 559 -16.86 3.41 30.21
C GLY A 559 -17.53 2.52 29.16
N GLU A 560 -18.55 1.78 29.57
CA GLU A 560 -19.24 0.77 28.74
C GLU A 560 -19.81 1.31 27.42
N ARG A 561 -20.14 2.61 27.37
CA ARG A 561 -20.70 3.26 26.17
C ARG A 561 -19.64 3.97 25.32
N ASN A 562 -18.36 3.87 25.69
CA ASN A 562 -17.28 4.52 24.96
C ASN A 562 -17.18 3.94 23.54
N ALA A 563 -17.12 4.81 22.53
CA ALA A 563 -17.07 4.38 21.12
C ALA A 563 -15.85 3.51 20.79
N LEU A 564 -14.76 3.62 21.56
CA LEU A 564 -13.54 2.82 21.42
C LEU A 564 -13.54 1.55 22.27
N GLY A 565 -14.63 1.26 22.99
CA GLY A 565 -14.71 0.12 23.90
C GLY A 565 -13.65 0.18 25.00
N TRP A 566 -13.10 -0.98 25.34
CA TRP A 566 -12.16 -1.13 26.46
C TRP A 566 -10.68 -1.05 26.08
N ILE A 567 -10.35 -1.27 24.81
CA ILE A 567 -8.95 -1.41 24.37
C ILE A 567 -8.75 -0.63 23.07
N LYS A 568 -7.64 0.09 22.98
CA LYS A 568 -7.17 0.77 21.77
C LYS A 568 -5.71 0.42 21.50
N PHE A 569 -5.41 -0.02 20.29
CA PHE A 569 -4.06 -0.37 19.84
C PHE A 569 -3.47 0.76 19.01
N MET A 570 -2.35 1.30 19.45
CA MET A 570 -1.71 2.47 18.87
C MET A 570 -0.46 2.09 18.08
N PHE A 571 -0.33 2.67 16.89
CA PHE A 571 0.83 2.52 16.03
C PHE A 571 1.07 3.81 15.24
N PRO A 572 2.32 4.19 14.95
CA PRO A 572 2.62 5.42 14.23
C PRO A 572 2.00 5.42 12.83
N ASN A 573 1.30 6.51 12.46
CA ASN A 573 0.76 6.68 11.13
C ASN A 573 0.39 8.14 10.81
N GLU A 574 0.35 8.48 9.51
CA GLU A 574 -0.04 9.80 9.00
C GLU A 574 -1.56 10.00 8.85
N HIS A 575 -2.36 8.98 9.17
CA HIS A 575 -3.80 8.93 8.87
C HIS A 575 -4.72 9.09 10.09
N ALA A 576 -4.15 9.22 11.29
CA ALA A 576 -4.86 9.24 12.57
C ALA A 576 -5.78 8.01 12.78
N VAL A 577 -5.39 6.85 12.26
CA VAL A 577 -6.14 5.58 12.42
C VAL A 577 -5.52 4.69 13.50
N TYR A 578 -6.32 3.78 14.05
CA TYR A 578 -5.92 2.82 15.09
C TYR A 578 -6.90 1.64 15.10
N LEU A 579 -6.52 0.52 15.72
CA LEU A 579 -7.45 -0.59 16.00
C LEU A 579 -8.05 -0.37 17.39
N HIS A 580 -9.32 -0.70 17.59
CA HIS A 580 -10.00 -0.52 18.87
C HIS A 580 -11.16 -1.51 19.05
N ASP A 581 -11.58 -1.69 20.30
CA ASP A 581 -12.79 -2.43 20.68
C ASP A 581 -14.07 -1.60 20.39
N THR A 582 -15.24 -2.20 20.52
CA THR A 582 -16.50 -1.47 20.41
C THR A 582 -17.58 -2.05 21.33
N PRO A 583 -18.45 -1.21 21.90
CA PRO A 583 -19.62 -1.69 22.63
C PRO A 583 -20.65 -2.35 21.72
N ASN A 584 -20.64 -2.07 20.41
CA ASN A 584 -21.61 -2.57 19.46
C ASN A 584 -21.22 -3.91 18.82
N ARG A 585 -20.91 -4.92 19.65
CA ARG A 585 -20.39 -6.23 19.19
C ARG A 585 -21.32 -6.98 18.22
N ARG A 586 -22.61 -6.71 18.25
CA ARG A 586 -23.59 -7.27 17.30
C ARG A 586 -23.33 -6.89 15.84
N LEU A 587 -22.58 -5.81 15.56
CA LEU A 587 -22.29 -5.37 14.20
C LEU A 587 -21.27 -6.28 13.48
N PHE A 588 -20.62 -7.19 14.20
CA PHE A 588 -19.76 -8.20 13.60
C PHE A 588 -20.53 -9.44 13.13
N ALA A 589 -21.80 -9.59 13.51
CA ALA A 589 -22.58 -10.81 13.31
C ALA A 589 -22.73 -11.19 11.83
#